data_AF-A0AAD6WUC0-F1
#
_entry.id   AF-A0AAD6WUC0-F1
#
_cell.length_a   1.000
_cell.length_b   1.000
_cell.length_c   1.000
_cell.angle_alpha   90.00
_cell.angle_beta   90.00
_cell.angle_gamma   90.00
#
_symmetry.space_group_name_H-M   'P 1'
#
loop_
_entity.id
_entity.type
_entity.pdbx_description
1 polymer ?
#
loop_
_entity_poly.entity_id
_entity_poly.type
_entity_poly.pdbx_seq_one_letter_code
_entity_poly.pdbx_strand_id
1 'polypeptide(L)'
;MLDGGFEAWNALSPAEQTERDVKMMDNIVTVLGREPYNALNPSDHQRIDLFVWGGCCMHKDLNSFKGGNNEMMLEWKKLGVTGPILLANKDNTALLQNLLDPAWPQDAVLTDDQLRAFEASTRGGVKTAALAGAIFNNKDDKKGQADRHVDFMTHALGLGAPHRRFPDTNNTRFGSHGDAAAELITYLPQYRQMMEVIQWSKQNPSLTNIEKNLRDTLNNVPTLTELAAMAIYKMVITHPYLRRVRGPGTESTNHLELGPLHHSVRDHIQKIMDNPDLLFGSDVRYQTATLDGLEWADSKAMKAVFELLPALPHVKAITLAFFRGALTTWIRFSAEFAPGGLIDTCTATEKQLAWMPSTNDDNEGALGAY
;
A
#
# COMPACT_ATOMS: atom_id res chain seq x y z
N MET A 1 -10.66 -13.99 -64.14
CA MET A 1 -11.11 -15.26 -63.53
C MET A 1 -11.95 -14.88 -62.33
N LEU A 2 -13.25 -15.16 -62.43
CA LEU A 2 -14.27 -14.82 -61.44
C LEU A 2 -14.48 -16.05 -60.55
N ASP A 3 -13.64 -16.21 -59.53
CA ASP A 3 -13.84 -17.28 -58.53
C ASP A 3 -14.57 -16.72 -57.31
N GLY A 4 -15.81 -16.28 -57.54
CA GLY A 4 -16.73 -15.83 -56.50
C GLY A 4 -18.17 -15.86 -57.02
N GLY A 5 -19.10 -16.37 -56.21
CA GLY A 5 -20.52 -16.50 -56.58
C GLY A 5 -21.30 -17.44 -55.65
N PHE A 6 -22.64 -17.44 -55.78
CA PHE A 6 -23.56 -18.19 -54.90
C PHE A 6 -23.29 -19.70 -54.86
N GLU A 7 -22.93 -20.30 -56.01
CA GLU A 7 -22.58 -21.72 -56.08
C GLU A 7 -21.25 -22.03 -55.38
N ALA A 8 -20.24 -21.16 -55.50
CA ALA A 8 -18.97 -21.29 -54.81
C ALA A 8 -19.11 -21.08 -53.29
N TRP A 9 -20.06 -20.24 -52.86
CA TRP A 9 -20.41 -20.05 -51.45
C TRP A 9 -21.05 -21.31 -50.85
N ASN A 10 -22.06 -21.86 -51.53
CA ASN A 10 -22.76 -23.06 -51.07
C ASN A 10 -21.89 -24.32 -51.08
N ALA A 11 -20.78 -24.31 -51.84
CA ALA A 11 -19.79 -25.38 -51.84
C ALA A 11 -18.84 -25.36 -50.63
N LEU A 12 -18.80 -24.25 -49.88
CA LEU A 12 -18.01 -24.16 -48.64
C LEU A 12 -18.66 -24.93 -47.51
N SER A 13 -17.86 -25.45 -46.58
CA SER A 13 -18.40 -26.04 -45.35
C SER A 13 -19.07 -24.96 -44.48
N PRO A 14 -20.02 -25.34 -43.60
CA PRO A 14 -20.68 -24.40 -42.69
C PRO A 14 -19.70 -23.58 -41.82
N ALA A 15 -18.57 -24.18 -41.44
CA ALA A 15 -17.51 -23.52 -40.68
C ALA A 15 -16.79 -22.43 -41.51
N GLU A 16 -16.48 -22.73 -42.77
CA GLU A 16 -15.82 -21.79 -43.69
C GLU A 16 -16.75 -20.65 -44.12
N GLN A 17 -18.05 -20.91 -44.29
CA GLN A 17 -19.06 -19.87 -44.52
C GLN A 17 -19.12 -18.92 -43.32
N THR A 18 -19.21 -19.47 -42.11
CA THR A 18 -19.23 -18.67 -40.87
C THR A 18 -17.98 -17.81 -40.72
N GLU A 19 -16.79 -18.35 -40.98
CA GLU A 19 -15.54 -17.61 -40.89
C GLU A 19 -15.48 -16.44 -41.91
N ARG A 20 -15.96 -16.68 -43.14
CA ARG A 20 -16.02 -15.65 -44.17
C ARG A 20 -17.08 -14.59 -43.88
N ASP A 21 -18.23 -14.96 -43.33
CA ASP A 21 -19.27 -14.02 -42.89
C ASP A 21 -18.76 -13.11 -41.77
N VAL A 22 -18.06 -13.67 -40.78
CA VAL A 22 -17.44 -12.88 -39.70
C VAL A 22 -16.42 -11.90 -40.26
N LYS A 23 -15.51 -12.35 -41.13
CA LYS A 23 -14.51 -11.47 -41.78
C LYS A 23 -15.15 -10.40 -42.65
N MET A 24 -16.24 -10.73 -43.35
CA MET A 24 -16.98 -9.77 -44.17
C MET A 24 -17.65 -8.73 -43.28
N MET A 25 -18.33 -9.15 -42.21
CA MET A 25 -18.98 -8.25 -41.26
C MET A 25 -17.98 -7.33 -40.57
N ASP A 26 -16.82 -7.84 -40.16
CA ASP A 26 -15.76 -7.04 -39.54
C ASP A 26 -15.19 -5.99 -40.50
N ASN A 27 -14.98 -6.37 -41.77
CA ASN A 27 -14.60 -5.43 -42.83
C ASN A 27 -15.70 -4.40 -43.13
N ILE A 28 -16.96 -4.81 -43.20
CA ILE A 28 -18.10 -3.91 -43.42
C ILE A 28 -18.22 -2.92 -42.27
N VAL A 29 -18.14 -3.38 -41.02
CA VAL A 29 -18.16 -2.51 -39.83
C VAL A 29 -16.99 -1.53 -39.86
N THR A 30 -15.80 -1.99 -40.23
CA THR A 30 -14.61 -1.13 -40.32
C THR A 30 -14.72 -0.10 -41.45
N VAL A 31 -15.18 -0.50 -42.64
CA VAL A 31 -15.26 0.37 -43.81
C VAL A 31 -16.43 1.33 -43.73
N LEU A 32 -17.63 0.84 -43.40
CA LEU A 32 -18.82 1.67 -43.20
C LEU A 32 -18.74 2.53 -41.95
N GLY A 33 -17.94 2.16 -40.94
CA GLY A 33 -17.70 3.00 -39.77
C GLY A 33 -16.67 4.10 -40.04
N ARG A 34 -15.64 3.82 -40.85
CA ARG A 34 -14.52 4.74 -41.10
C ARG A 34 -14.90 5.98 -41.89
N GLU A 35 -15.71 5.86 -42.93
CA GLU A 35 -16.15 7.02 -43.72
C GLU A 35 -16.98 8.02 -42.90
N PRO A 36 -18.07 7.63 -42.22
CA PRO A 36 -18.83 8.55 -41.38
C PRO A 36 -18.03 9.05 -40.18
N TYR A 37 -17.15 8.22 -39.59
CA TYR A 37 -16.22 8.69 -38.55
C TYR A 37 -15.29 9.78 -39.10
N ASN A 38 -14.59 9.55 -40.22
CA ASN A 38 -13.72 10.57 -40.82
C ASN A 38 -14.47 11.85 -41.23
N ALA A 39 -15.75 11.73 -41.59
CA ALA A 39 -16.62 12.85 -41.95
C ALA A 39 -17.11 13.67 -40.74
N LEU A 40 -16.85 13.23 -39.51
CA LEU A 40 -17.18 13.99 -38.31
C LEU A 40 -16.45 15.32 -38.29
N ASN A 41 -17.08 16.33 -37.71
CA ASN A 41 -16.38 17.57 -37.39
C ASN A 41 -15.37 17.32 -36.24
N PRO A 42 -14.40 18.22 -36.03
CA PRO A 42 -13.38 18.04 -34.99
C PRO A 42 -13.94 17.81 -33.57
N SER A 43 -15.08 18.42 -33.25
CA SER A 43 -15.71 18.26 -31.93
C SER A 43 -16.30 16.87 -31.72
N ASP A 44 -16.88 16.27 -32.76
CA ASP A 44 -17.48 14.93 -32.68
C ASP A 44 -16.41 13.84 -32.73
N HIS A 45 -15.34 14.05 -33.51
CA HIS A 45 -14.13 13.21 -33.44
C HIS A 45 -13.58 13.15 -32.02
N GLN A 46 -13.32 14.32 -31.43
CA GLN A 46 -12.78 14.43 -30.08
C GLN A 46 -13.66 13.72 -29.05
N ARG A 47 -15.00 13.82 -29.17
CA ARG A 47 -15.93 13.14 -28.27
C ARG A 47 -15.91 11.62 -28.38
N ILE A 48 -15.78 11.08 -29.59
CA ILE A 48 -15.73 9.63 -29.81
C ILE A 48 -14.37 9.06 -29.37
N ASP A 49 -13.30 9.81 -29.58
CA ASP A 49 -11.93 9.40 -29.24
C ASP A 49 -11.59 9.57 -27.77
N LEU A 50 -12.39 10.33 -27.03
CA LEU A 50 -12.12 10.62 -25.63
C LEU A 50 -12.28 9.36 -24.76
N PHE A 51 -11.15 8.70 -24.51
CA PHE A 51 -11.05 7.58 -23.59
C PHE A 51 -10.10 7.92 -22.43
N VAL A 52 -10.66 8.16 -21.25
CA VAL A 52 -9.89 8.61 -20.08
C VAL A 52 -9.73 7.49 -19.06
N TRP A 53 -8.51 7.31 -18.56
CA TRP A 53 -8.18 6.40 -17.47
C TRP A 53 -7.57 7.18 -16.31
N GLY A 54 -8.12 7.02 -15.10
CA GLY A 54 -7.66 7.71 -13.88
C GLY A 54 -6.98 6.82 -12.84
N GLY A 55 -7.29 5.52 -12.80
CA GLY A 55 -6.88 4.62 -11.72
C GLY A 55 -7.43 5.03 -10.34
N CYS A 56 -7.49 4.10 -9.38
CA CYS A 56 -8.04 4.39 -8.05
C CYS A 56 -7.07 5.18 -7.16
N CYS A 57 -7.53 6.25 -6.49
CA CYS A 57 -6.75 7.01 -5.53
C CYS A 57 -6.20 6.16 -4.36
N MET A 58 -6.98 5.19 -3.85
CA MET A 58 -6.54 4.28 -2.78
C MET A 58 -5.35 3.42 -3.22
N HIS A 59 -5.34 2.99 -4.48
CA HIS A 59 -4.23 2.25 -5.05
C HIS A 59 -2.99 3.12 -5.27
N LYS A 60 -3.16 4.42 -5.59
CA LYS A 60 -2.02 5.35 -5.71
C LYS A 60 -1.32 5.54 -4.35
N ASP A 61 -2.08 5.74 -3.27
CA ASP A 61 -1.52 5.81 -1.91
C ASP A 61 -0.88 4.48 -1.49
N LEU A 62 -1.58 3.35 -1.66
CA LEU A 62 -1.04 2.03 -1.31
C LEU A 62 0.26 1.72 -2.05
N ASN A 63 0.31 1.97 -3.36
CA ASN A 63 1.52 1.75 -4.14
C ASN A 63 2.64 2.69 -3.71
N SER A 64 2.33 3.94 -3.37
CA SER A 64 3.32 4.90 -2.88
C SER A 64 3.87 4.52 -1.51
N PHE A 65 3.02 4.01 -0.61
CA PHE A 65 3.44 3.41 0.66
C PHE A 65 4.39 2.22 0.42
N LYS A 66 4.06 1.34 -0.54
CA LYS A 66 4.92 0.21 -0.94
C LYS A 66 6.26 0.69 -1.51
N GLY A 67 6.24 1.73 -2.34
CA GLY A 67 7.45 2.36 -2.87
C GLY A 67 8.34 2.92 -1.76
N GLY A 68 7.75 3.60 -0.78
CA GLY A 68 8.45 4.08 0.40
C GLY A 68 9.06 2.93 1.22
N ASN A 69 8.30 1.86 1.47
CA ASN A 69 8.82 0.69 2.18
C ASN A 69 10.03 0.07 1.46
N ASN A 70 9.97 -0.07 0.13
CA ASN A 70 11.08 -0.64 -0.65
C ASN A 70 12.36 0.20 -0.51
N GLU A 71 12.26 1.51 -0.67
CA GLU A 71 13.41 2.41 -0.56
C GLU A 71 13.96 2.47 0.88
N MET A 72 13.08 2.49 1.88
CA MET A 72 13.43 2.41 3.30
C MET A 72 14.24 1.14 3.62
N MET A 73 13.80 -0.02 3.13
CA MET A 73 14.50 -1.28 3.34
C MET A 73 15.90 -1.28 2.69
N LEU A 74 16.05 -0.63 1.52
CA LEU A 74 17.35 -0.49 0.85
C LEU A 74 18.29 0.48 1.60
N GLU A 75 17.75 1.48 2.29
CA GLU A 75 18.53 2.53 2.95
C GLU A 75 19.43 1.98 4.06
N TRP A 76 19.01 0.94 4.79
CA TRP A 76 19.86 0.29 5.81
C TRP A 76 21.21 -0.14 5.24
N LYS A 77 21.21 -0.75 4.04
CA LYS A 77 22.44 -1.16 3.34
C LYS A 77 23.28 0.06 2.92
N LYS A 78 22.65 1.13 2.46
CA LYS A 78 23.34 2.37 2.05
C LYS A 78 24.01 3.07 3.23
N LEU A 79 23.38 3.03 4.40
CA LEU A 79 23.93 3.55 5.65
C LEU A 79 25.07 2.69 6.21
N GLY A 80 25.25 1.45 5.74
CA GLY A 80 26.27 0.54 6.23
C GLY A 80 26.05 0.07 7.67
N VAL A 81 24.81 0.10 8.15
CA VAL A 81 24.44 -0.30 9.52
C VAL A 81 23.52 -1.52 9.53
N THR A 82 23.43 -2.21 10.66
CA THR A 82 22.55 -3.37 10.82
C THR A 82 21.08 -2.97 10.73
N GLY A 83 20.39 -3.49 9.72
CA GLY A 83 18.95 -3.31 9.55
C GLY A 83 18.09 -4.28 10.37
N PRO A 84 16.78 -4.34 10.10
CA PRO A 84 15.84 -5.22 10.79
C PRO A 84 16.24 -6.70 10.76
N ILE A 85 15.87 -7.40 11.84
CA ILE A 85 16.05 -8.86 11.96
C ILE A 85 15.24 -9.60 10.90
N LEU A 86 15.78 -10.72 10.42
CA LEU A 86 15.10 -11.59 9.47
C LEU A 86 13.96 -12.35 10.16
N LEU A 87 12.78 -12.36 9.54
CA LEU A 87 11.55 -12.96 10.07
C LEU A 87 11.18 -14.18 9.23
N ALA A 88 12.07 -15.17 9.26
CA ALA A 88 11.90 -16.45 8.58
C ALA A 88 10.70 -17.21 9.17
N ASN A 89 9.97 -17.93 8.32
CA ASN A 89 8.95 -18.88 8.77
C ASN A 89 9.61 -20.06 9.51
N LYS A 90 8.80 -20.95 10.09
CA LYS A 90 9.29 -22.10 10.87
C LYS A 90 10.29 -22.96 10.10
N ASP A 91 10.00 -23.28 8.84
CA ASP A 91 10.80 -24.18 8.02
C ASP A 91 12.12 -23.53 7.62
N ASN A 92 12.07 -22.29 7.17
CA ASN A 92 13.26 -21.50 6.83
C ASN A 92 14.12 -21.21 8.06
N THR A 93 13.53 -21.03 9.24
CA THR A 93 14.28 -20.78 10.49
C THR A 93 15.22 -21.94 10.81
N ALA A 94 14.81 -23.18 10.56
CA ALA A 94 15.66 -24.35 10.78
C ALA A 94 16.86 -24.38 9.82
N LEU A 95 16.65 -24.00 8.54
CA LEU A 95 17.71 -23.94 7.54
C LEU A 95 18.69 -22.78 7.78
N LEU A 96 18.17 -21.67 8.29
CA LEU A 96 18.90 -20.42 8.50
C LEU A 96 19.45 -20.27 9.92
N GLN A 97 19.34 -21.29 10.77
CA GLN A 97 19.68 -21.19 12.19
C GLN A 97 21.13 -20.71 12.41
N ASN A 98 22.04 -21.17 11.56
CA ASN A 98 23.44 -20.77 11.56
C ASN A 98 23.63 -19.29 11.17
N LEU A 99 22.83 -18.74 10.25
CA LEU A 99 22.92 -17.33 9.83
C LEU A 99 22.39 -16.35 10.87
N LEU A 100 21.64 -16.86 11.84
CA LEU A 100 21.13 -16.09 12.97
C LEU A 100 22.14 -16.10 14.14
N ASP A 101 23.23 -16.89 14.04
CA ASP A 101 24.32 -16.91 15.02
C ASP A 101 25.32 -15.77 14.72
N PRO A 102 25.54 -14.83 15.65
CA PRO A 102 26.55 -13.76 15.48
C PRO A 102 27.98 -14.27 15.26
N ALA A 103 28.28 -15.52 15.64
CA ALA A 103 29.59 -16.15 15.44
C ALA A 103 29.76 -16.78 14.04
N TRP A 104 28.71 -16.82 13.22
CA TRP A 104 28.79 -17.37 11.87
C TRP A 104 29.59 -16.46 10.94
N PRO A 105 30.50 -17.01 10.09
CA PRO A 105 31.31 -16.18 9.22
C PRO A 105 30.43 -15.39 8.25
N GLN A 106 30.62 -14.06 8.22
CA GLN A 106 29.84 -13.14 7.39
C GLN A 106 30.01 -13.40 5.88
N ASP A 107 31.12 -14.04 5.52
CA ASP A 107 31.53 -14.43 4.17
C ASP A 107 31.29 -15.92 3.85
N ALA A 108 30.67 -16.67 4.77
CA ALA A 108 30.34 -18.06 4.53
C ALA A 108 29.39 -18.20 3.33
N VAL A 109 29.78 -19.05 2.39
CA VAL A 109 28.95 -19.37 1.22
C VAL A 109 27.71 -20.15 1.68
N LEU A 110 26.53 -19.63 1.34
CA LEU A 110 25.26 -20.29 1.60
C LEU A 110 25.10 -21.52 0.70
N THR A 111 24.50 -22.59 1.23
CA THR A 111 23.98 -23.65 0.35
C THR A 111 22.80 -23.11 -0.47
N ASP A 112 22.48 -23.76 -1.60
CA ASP A 112 21.35 -23.37 -2.43
C ASP A 112 20.02 -23.33 -1.65
N ASP A 113 19.82 -24.27 -0.72
CA ASP A 113 18.65 -24.31 0.15
C ASP A 113 18.62 -23.13 1.13
N GLN A 114 19.78 -22.76 1.70
CA GLN A 114 19.89 -21.61 2.59
C GLN A 114 19.68 -20.29 1.84
N LEU A 115 20.22 -20.16 0.63
CA LEU A 115 20.01 -18.99 -0.22
C LEU A 115 18.53 -18.82 -0.55
N ARG A 116 17.85 -19.89 -1.02
CA ARG A 116 16.41 -19.87 -1.28
C ARG A 116 15.60 -19.51 -0.03
N ALA A 117 15.92 -20.11 1.12
CA ALA A 117 15.24 -19.82 2.38
C ALA A 117 15.44 -18.36 2.82
N PHE A 118 16.64 -17.81 2.61
CA PHE A 118 16.96 -16.42 2.92
C PHE A 118 16.18 -15.45 2.01
N GLU A 119 16.17 -15.69 0.69
CA GLU A 119 15.45 -14.89 -0.30
C GLU A 119 13.93 -14.95 -0.12
N ALA A 120 13.40 -16.10 0.30
CA ALA A 120 11.98 -16.28 0.62
C ALA A 120 11.57 -15.63 1.96
N SER A 121 12.54 -15.28 2.81
CA SER A 121 12.29 -14.67 4.11
C SER A 121 12.29 -13.15 4.02
N THR A 122 11.42 -12.51 4.79
CA THR A 122 11.28 -11.05 4.80
C THR A 122 11.62 -10.48 6.17
N ARG A 123 11.68 -9.16 6.29
CA ARG A 123 12.07 -8.45 7.52
C ARG A 123 11.36 -7.10 7.59
N GLY A 124 11.52 -6.41 8.71
CA GLY A 124 11.12 -5.01 8.83
C GLY A 124 9.66 -4.78 9.21
N GLY A 125 9.27 -3.50 9.23
CA GLY A 125 8.01 -3.01 9.78
C GLY A 125 6.77 -3.58 9.10
N VAL A 126 6.75 -3.67 7.77
CA VAL A 126 5.63 -4.26 7.02
C VAL A 126 5.43 -5.73 7.39
N LYS A 127 6.51 -6.51 7.47
CA LYS A 127 6.41 -7.92 7.86
C LYS A 127 5.97 -8.05 9.31
N THR A 128 6.49 -7.23 10.22
CA THR A 128 6.04 -7.18 11.62
C THR A 128 4.55 -6.86 11.74
N ALA A 129 4.06 -5.86 11.02
CA ALA A 129 2.64 -5.52 10.98
C ALA A 129 1.78 -6.71 10.50
N ALA A 130 2.23 -7.42 9.45
CA ALA A 130 1.55 -8.61 8.95
C ALA A 130 1.54 -9.76 9.97
N LEU A 131 2.66 -10.00 10.69
CA LEU A 131 2.70 -11.01 11.75
C LEU A 131 1.76 -10.64 12.91
N ALA A 132 1.75 -9.37 13.31
CA ALA A 132 0.86 -8.86 14.35
C ALA A 132 -0.61 -9.04 13.95
N GLY A 133 -1.00 -8.71 12.73
CA GLY A 133 -2.37 -8.97 12.26
C GLY A 133 -2.70 -10.46 12.17
N ALA A 134 -1.78 -11.31 11.75
CA ALA A 134 -1.99 -12.75 11.72
C ALA A 134 -2.21 -13.36 13.12
N ILE A 135 -1.66 -12.74 14.17
CA ILE A 135 -1.85 -13.16 15.57
C ILE A 135 -3.09 -12.47 16.16
N PHE A 136 -3.21 -11.15 16.08
CA PHE A 136 -4.19 -10.35 16.83
C PHE A 136 -5.47 -10.04 16.07
N ASN A 137 -5.55 -10.33 14.77
CA ASN A 137 -6.76 -10.21 13.96
C ASN A 137 -6.93 -11.42 13.03
N ASN A 138 -6.76 -12.62 13.60
CA ASN A 138 -7.04 -13.87 12.92
C ASN A 138 -8.54 -14.20 13.01
N LYS A 139 -9.12 -14.69 11.91
CA LYS A 139 -10.52 -15.18 11.88
C LYS A 139 -10.67 -16.55 12.57
N ASP A 140 -9.60 -17.33 12.64
CA ASP A 140 -9.56 -18.63 13.33
C ASP A 140 -9.16 -18.41 14.79
N ASP A 141 -10.15 -18.46 15.68
CA ASP A 141 -10.02 -18.26 17.13
C ASP A 141 -9.12 -19.30 17.81
N LYS A 142 -8.93 -20.47 17.20
CA LYS A 142 -8.01 -21.51 17.69
C LYS A 142 -6.56 -21.23 17.35
N LYS A 143 -6.30 -20.47 16.29
CA LYS A 143 -4.93 -20.16 15.81
C LYS A 143 -4.48 -18.76 16.19
N GLY A 144 -5.40 -17.81 16.30
CA GLY A 144 -5.13 -16.44 16.68
C GLY A 144 -5.30 -16.14 18.17
N GLN A 145 -5.09 -14.87 18.50
CA GLN A 145 -5.28 -14.27 19.81
C GLN A 145 -6.24 -13.08 19.69
N ALA A 146 -7.16 -13.07 18.71
CA ALA A 146 -7.93 -11.87 18.39
C ALA A 146 -8.83 -11.40 19.55
N ASP A 147 -9.62 -12.29 20.16
CA ASP A 147 -10.47 -11.94 21.31
C ASP A 147 -9.64 -11.58 22.52
N ARG A 148 -8.60 -12.38 22.78
CA ARG A 148 -7.63 -12.13 23.84
C ARG A 148 -6.91 -10.79 23.69
N HIS A 149 -6.63 -10.35 22.46
CA HIS A 149 -6.05 -9.04 22.17
C HIS A 149 -6.99 -7.92 22.59
N VAL A 150 -8.26 -7.98 22.15
CA VAL A 150 -9.26 -6.99 22.51
C VAL A 150 -9.44 -6.92 24.02
N ASP A 151 -9.62 -8.06 24.68
CA ASP A 151 -9.81 -8.13 26.13
C ASP A 151 -8.59 -7.59 26.90
N PHE A 152 -7.39 -8.05 26.53
CA PHE A 152 -6.14 -7.61 27.15
C PHE A 152 -5.95 -6.10 26.99
N MET A 153 -6.11 -5.56 25.79
CA MET A 153 -5.94 -4.13 25.52
C MET A 153 -6.99 -3.29 26.23
N THR A 154 -8.24 -3.76 26.29
CA THR A 154 -9.31 -3.08 27.04
C THR A 154 -8.93 -2.92 28.51
N HIS A 155 -8.46 -4.01 29.12
CA HIS A 155 -8.05 -4.02 30.51
C HIS A 155 -6.77 -3.19 30.74
N ALA A 156 -5.73 -3.41 29.94
CA ALA A 156 -4.43 -2.76 30.08
C ALA A 156 -4.48 -1.24 29.87
N LEU A 157 -5.41 -0.77 29.03
CA LEU A 157 -5.61 0.66 28.77
C LEU A 157 -6.69 1.29 29.68
N GLY A 158 -7.29 0.50 30.59
CA GLY A 158 -8.33 0.98 31.49
C GLY A 158 -9.55 1.55 30.77
N LEU A 159 -9.88 1.02 29.60
CA LEU A 159 -10.97 1.55 28.77
C LEU A 159 -12.32 1.10 29.34
N GLY A 160 -13.28 2.02 29.42
CA GLY A 160 -14.67 1.72 29.80
C GLY A 160 -15.49 1.03 28.68
N ALA A 161 -14.85 0.74 27.54
CA ALA A 161 -15.44 0.04 26.40
C ALA A 161 -14.38 -0.83 25.72
N PRO A 162 -14.77 -1.88 24.98
CA PRO A 162 -13.84 -2.75 24.29
C PRO A 162 -12.88 -1.99 23.38
N HIS A 163 -11.60 -2.32 23.45
CA HIS A 163 -10.61 -1.88 22.50
C HIS A 163 -11.00 -2.36 21.09
N ARG A 164 -10.65 -1.58 20.06
CA ARG A 164 -10.88 -2.01 18.68
C ARG A 164 -10.03 -3.26 18.35
N ARG A 165 -10.46 -4.03 17.35
CA ARG A 165 -9.63 -5.08 16.76
C ARG A 165 -8.35 -4.48 16.18
N PHE A 166 -7.28 -5.26 16.23
CA PHE A 166 -6.02 -4.91 15.57
C PHE A 166 -6.25 -4.64 14.07
N PRO A 167 -5.54 -3.69 13.45
CA PRO A 167 -5.71 -3.37 12.03
C PRO A 167 -5.62 -4.59 11.12
N ASP A 168 -6.50 -4.65 10.13
CA ASP A 168 -6.68 -5.81 9.27
C ASP A 168 -5.62 -5.86 8.16
N THR A 169 -4.42 -6.31 8.52
CA THR A 169 -3.30 -6.50 7.58
C THR A 169 -3.38 -7.80 6.79
N ASN A 170 -4.31 -8.70 7.15
CA ASN A 170 -4.45 -10.02 6.54
C ASN A 170 -5.36 -9.99 5.30
N ASN A 171 -6.36 -9.12 5.31
CA ASN A 171 -7.16 -8.83 4.13
C ASN A 171 -6.51 -7.65 3.37
N THR A 172 -6.72 -7.55 2.05
CA THR A 172 -6.15 -6.51 1.16
C THR A 172 -6.76 -5.12 1.44
N ARG A 173 -6.74 -4.67 2.70
CA ARG A 173 -7.32 -3.41 3.14
C ARG A 173 -6.30 -2.29 3.00
N PHE A 174 -6.64 -1.26 2.24
CA PHE A 174 -5.77 -0.10 2.03
C PHE A 174 -5.35 0.56 3.35
N GLY A 175 -4.06 0.88 3.45
CA GLY A 175 -3.50 1.62 4.58
C GLY A 175 -3.40 0.84 5.90
N SER A 176 -3.81 -0.42 5.95
CA SER A 176 -3.86 -1.23 7.19
C SER A 176 -2.49 -1.42 7.84
N HIS A 177 -1.42 -1.49 7.04
CA HIS A 177 -0.05 -1.65 7.55
C HIS A 177 0.46 -0.38 8.24
N GLY A 178 0.08 0.81 7.74
CA GLY A 178 0.36 2.07 8.42
C GLY A 178 -0.45 2.20 9.72
N ASP A 179 -1.71 1.76 9.72
CA ASP A 179 -2.55 1.73 10.92
C ASP A 179 -1.98 0.76 11.98
N ALA A 180 -1.51 -0.42 11.54
CA ALA A 180 -0.85 -1.40 12.40
C ALA A 180 0.46 -0.85 12.99
N ALA A 181 1.26 -0.15 12.20
CA ALA A 181 2.49 0.48 12.68
C ALA A 181 2.19 1.55 13.74
N ALA A 182 1.19 2.41 13.49
CA ALA A 182 0.74 3.40 14.47
C ALA A 182 0.26 2.74 15.78
N GLU A 183 -0.54 1.67 15.69
CA GLU A 183 -1.05 0.95 16.86
C GLU A 183 0.08 0.28 17.67
N LEU A 184 0.99 -0.42 17.00
CA LEU A 184 2.12 -1.11 17.64
C LEU A 184 3.06 -0.13 18.35
N ILE A 185 3.32 1.05 17.76
CA ILE A 185 4.16 2.07 18.40
C ILE A 185 3.43 2.71 19.58
N THR A 186 2.15 3.07 19.40
CA THR A 186 1.35 3.73 20.45
C THR A 186 1.28 2.91 21.73
N TYR A 187 1.14 1.59 21.59
CA TYR A 187 0.95 0.68 22.72
C TYR A 187 2.10 -0.33 22.84
N LEU A 188 3.31 0.06 22.44
CA LEU A 188 4.48 -0.81 22.43
C LEU A 188 4.71 -1.55 23.77
N PRO A 189 4.63 -0.89 24.95
CA PRO A 189 4.76 -1.59 26.22
C PRO A 189 3.69 -2.66 26.44
N GLN A 190 2.44 -2.37 26.07
CA GLN A 190 1.31 -3.30 26.21
C GLN A 190 1.46 -4.49 25.27
N TYR A 191 1.90 -4.30 24.03
CA TYR A 191 2.18 -5.42 23.13
C TYR A 191 3.31 -6.31 23.64
N ARG A 192 4.38 -5.72 24.20
CA ARG A 192 5.46 -6.51 24.82
C ARG A 192 4.93 -7.36 25.98
N GLN A 193 4.14 -6.75 26.87
CA GLN A 193 3.50 -7.46 27.98
C GLN A 193 2.52 -8.54 27.48
N MET A 194 1.77 -8.27 26.42
CA MET A 194 0.85 -9.24 25.83
C MET A 194 1.61 -10.48 25.34
N MET A 195 2.79 -10.32 24.73
CA MET A 195 3.61 -11.46 24.32
C MET A 195 4.06 -12.33 25.51
N GLU A 196 4.34 -11.72 26.66
CA GLU A 196 4.64 -12.45 27.89
C GLU A 196 3.40 -13.21 28.40
N VAL A 197 2.23 -12.56 28.43
CA VAL A 197 0.97 -13.21 28.82
C VAL A 197 0.65 -14.40 27.91
N ILE A 198 0.80 -14.24 26.59
CA ILE A 198 0.63 -15.33 25.64
C ILE A 198 1.56 -16.49 25.97
N GLN A 199 2.84 -16.22 26.24
CA GLN A 199 3.82 -17.24 26.59
C GLN A 199 3.41 -18.00 27.87
N TRP A 200 3.10 -17.29 28.95
CA TRP A 200 2.81 -17.89 30.25
C TRP A 200 1.41 -18.51 30.37
N SER A 201 0.47 -18.14 29.49
CA SER A 201 -0.88 -18.72 29.47
C SER A 201 -0.95 -20.14 28.89
N LYS A 202 0.13 -20.62 28.27
CA LYS A 202 0.19 -21.94 27.63
C LYS A 202 0.60 -23.03 28.61
N GLN A 203 0.10 -24.24 28.39
CA GLN A 203 0.48 -25.43 29.18
C GLN A 203 2.00 -25.63 29.21
N ASN A 204 2.65 -25.45 28.06
CA ASN A 204 4.11 -25.34 27.97
C ASN A 204 4.44 -23.88 27.64
N PRO A 205 5.22 -23.15 28.46
CA PRO A 205 5.41 -21.71 28.34
C PRO A 205 6.40 -21.34 27.23
N SER A 206 6.08 -21.75 26.00
CA SER A 206 6.86 -21.50 24.79
C SER A 206 6.07 -20.72 23.75
N LEU A 207 6.80 -19.93 22.97
CA LEU A 207 6.25 -19.22 21.82
C LEU A 207 6.40 -20.07 20.56
N THR A 208 5.39 -20.04 19.71
CA THR A 208 5.47 -20.51 18.32
C THR A 208 6.46 -19.62 17.55
N ASN A 209 6.91 -20.07 16.37
CA ASN A 209 7.85 -19.30 15.56
C ASN A 209 7.30 -17.90 15.20
N ILE A 210 6.02 -17.79 14.83
CA ILE A 210 5.41 -16.49 14.49
C ILE A 210 5.33 -15.55 15.69
N GLU A 211 4.98 -16.05 16.87
CA GLU A 211 4.94 -15.26 18.10
C GLU A 211 6.34 -14.86 18.56
N LYS A 212 7.33 -15.75 18.42
CA LYS A 212 8.73 -15.44 18.72
C LYS A 212 9.24 -14.33 17.79
N ASN A 213 9.00 -14.44 16.49
CA ASN A 213 9.36 -13.41 15.52
C ASN A 213 8.72 -12.07 15.88
N LEU A 214 7.43 -12.05 16.23
CA LEU A 214 6.77 -10.82 16.66
C LEU A 214 7.42 -10.25 17.94
N ARG A 215 7.57 -11.05 18.99
CA ARG A 215 8.21 -10.62 20.25
C ARG A 215 9.60 -10.03 20.01
N ASP A 216 10.41 -10.68 19.18
CA ASP A 216 11.77 -10.25 18.90
C ASP A 216 11.76 -8.91 18.14
N THR A 217 10.80 -8.71 17.22
CA THR A 217 10.66 -7.42 16.50
C THR A 217 10.19 -6.27 17.38
N LEU A 218 9.33 -6.52 18.36
CA LEU A 218 8.88 -5.49 19.32
C LEU A 218 10.03 -4.98 20.20
N ASN A 219 11.17 -5.67 20.22
CA ASN A 219 12.37 -5.28 20.95
C ASN A 219 13.53 -4.89 20.02
N ASN A 220 13.33 -4.91 18.70
CA ASN A 220 14.38 -4.63 17.73
C ASN A 220 14.34 -3.16 17.27
N VAL A 221 15.36 -2.38 17.63
CA VAL A 221 15.45 -0.94 17.31
C VAL A 221 15.32 -0.65 15.81
N PRO A 222 16.01 -1.35 14.88
CA PRO A 222 15.80 -1.15 13.45
C PRO A 222 14.35 -1.39 12.99
N THR A 223 13.69 -2.45 13.46
CA THR A 223 12.27 -2.68 13.13
C THR A 223 11.35 -1.59 13.69
N LEU A 224 11.58 -1.16 14.95
CA LEU A 224 10.82 -0.04 15.53
C LEU A 224 11.05 1.27 14.77
N THR A 225 12.24 1.46 14.21
CA THR A 225 12.57 2.60 13.34
C THR A 225 11.71 2.61 12.08
N GLU A 226 11.54 1.45 11.44
CA GLU A 226 10.67 1.32 10.27
C GLU A 226 9.19 1.51 10.59
N LEU A 227 8.70 0.96 11.72
CA LEU A 227 7.32 1.17 12.17
C LEU A 227 7.04 2.66 12.47
N ALA A 228 8.00 3.37 13.06
CA ALA A 228 7.89 4.81 13.28
C ALA A 228 7.82 5.58 11.94
N ALA A 229 8.67 5.26 10.96
CA ALA A 229 8.63 5.87 9.63
C ALA A 229 7.27 5.65 8.93
N MET A 230 6.75 4.43 8.99
CA MET A 230 5.43 4.05 8.46
C MET A 230 4.30 4.83 9.13
N ALA A 231 4.32 4.95 10.47
CA ALA A 231 3.33 5.70 11.24
C ALA A 231 3.38 7.20 10.90
N ILE A 232 4.58 7.80 10.81
CA ILE A 232 4.76 9.20 10.41
C ILE A 232 4.15 9.43 9.02
N TYR A 233 4.53 8.63 8.02
CA TYR A 233 4.02 8.78 6.66
C TYR A 233 2.49 8.65 6.62
N LYS A 234 1.93 7.70 7.36
CA LYS A 234 0.48 7.51 7.47
C LYS A 234 -0.22 8.77 8.00
N MET A 235 0.36 9.41 9.03
CA MET A 235 -0.23 10.58 9.68
C MET A 235 -0.10 11.86 8.86
N VAL A 236 0.98 12.02 8.10
CA VAL A 236 1.28 13.28 7.40
C VAL A 236 0.94 13.29 5.91
N ILE A 237 0.88 12.11 5.27
CA ILE A 237 0.52 11.95 3.85
C ILE A 237 -0.80 11.20 3.71
N THR A 238 -0.83 9.93 4.11
CA THR A 238 -1.96 9.04 3.78
C THR A 238 -3.27 9.54 4.36
N HIS A 239 -3.38 9.78 5.67
CA HIS A 239 -4.64 10.24 6.25
C HIS A 239 -5.14 11.56 5.66
N PRO A 240 -4.29 12.62 5.57
CA PRO A 240 -4.65 13.84 4.85
C PRO A 240 -5.13 13.62 3.42
N TYR A 241 -4.43 12.77 2.65
CA TYR A 241 -4.83 12.44 1.29
C TYR A 241 -6.20 11.74 1.26
N LEU A 242 -6.41 10.75 2.14
CA LEU A 242 -7.67 10.01 2.27
C LEU A 242 -8.84 10.93 2.63
N ARG A 243 -8.65 11.93 3.49
CA ARG A 243 -9.68 12.94 3.77
C ARG A 243 -10.13 13.67 2.51
N ARG A 244 -9.22 13.93 1.57
CA ARG A 244 -9.51 14.69 0.35
C ARG A 244 -10.10 13.87 -0.78
N VAL A 245 -9.93 12.54 -0.76
CA VAL A 245 -10.45 11.65 -1.82
C VAL A 245 -11.60 10.75 -1.36
N ARG A 246 -11.80 10.57 -0.06
CA ARG A 246 -12.81 9.67 0.53
C ARG A 246 -13.47 10.23 1.79
N GLY A 247 -13.13 11.45 2.20
CA GLY A 247 -13.72 12.08 3.38
C GLY A 247 -15.16 12.54 3.12
N PRO A 248 -15.90 12.91 4.18
CA PRO A 248 -17.22 13.51 4.01
C PRO A 248 -17.18 14.71 3.07
N GLY A 249 -18.09 14.77 2.10
CA GLY A 249 -18.15 15.85 1.11
C GLY A 249 -17.35 15.58 -0.17
N THR A 250 -16.75 14.40 -0.34
CA THR A 250 -16.04 14.01 -1.58
C THR A 250 -16.89 13.17 -2.53
N GLU A 251 -18.19 12.98 -2.25
CA GLU A 251 -19.07 12.09 -3.00
C GLU A 251 -19.30 12.56 -4.44
N SER A 252 -19.23 13.86 -4.68
CA SER A 252 -19.35 14.47 -6.01
C SER A 252 -17.99 14.78 -6.67
N THR A 253 -16.88 14.42 -6.01
CA THR A 253 -15.54 14.69 -6.52
C THR A 253 -15.29 13.89 -7.79
N ASN A 254 -15.12 14.61 -8.90
CA ASN A 254 -14.66 14.02 -10.14
C ASN A 254 -13.16 13.75 -10.06
N HIS A 255 -12.75 12.50 -10.30
CA HIS A 255 -11.35 12.10 -10.34
C HIS A 255 -10.50 12.97 -11.28
N LEU A 256 -11.08 13.39 -12.41
CA LEU A 256 -10.39 14.17 -13.44
C LEU A 256 -10.01 15.58 -12.98
N GLU A 257 -10.52 16.02 -11.83
CA GLU A 257 -10.16 17.29 -11.19
C GLU A 257 -9.13 17.13 -10.07
N LEU A 258 -8.62 15.92 -9.84
CA LEU A 258 -7.65 15.64 -8.77
C LEU A 258 -6.20 15.94 -9.14
N GLY A 259 -5.91 16.44 -10.35
CA GLY A 259 -4.56 16.83 -10.77
C GLY A 259 -3.87 17.75 -9.75
N PRO A 260 -4.48 18.87 -9.32
CA PRO A 260 -3.93 19.75 -8.29
C PRO A 260 -3.66 19.07 -6.95
N LEU A 261 -4.49 18.10 -6.55
CA LEU A 261 -4.25 17.32 -5.32
C LEU A 261 -2.99 16.47 -5.45
N HIS A 262 -2.83 15.74 -6.56
CA HIS A 262 -1.65 14.91 -6.77
C HIS A 262 -0.36 15.73 -6.89
N HIS A 263 -0.44 16.93 -7.49
CA HIS A 263 0.66 17.89 -7.47
C HIS A 263 1.01 18.30 -6.03
N SER A 264 0.02 18.70 -5.24
CA SER A 264 0.21 19.07 -3.83
C SER A 264 0.81 17.94 -2.98
N VAL A 265 0.47 16.68 -3.24
CA VAL A 265 1.08 15.53 -2.55
C VAL A 265 2.57 15.45 -2.83
N ARG A 266 2.97 15.54 -4.11
CA ARG A 266 4.37 15.48 -4.53
C ARG A 266 5.16 16.65 -3.96
N ASP A 267 4.62 17.86 -4.08
CA ASP A 267 5.26 19.08 -3.58
C ASP A 267 5.44 19.03 -2.06
N HIS A 268 4.46 18.52 -1.32
CA HIS A 268 4.56 18.40 0.13
C HIS A 268 5.58 17.34 0.57
N ILE A 269 5.65 16.20 -0.13
CA ILE A 269 6.70 15.21 0.11
C ILE A 269 8.09 15.80 -0.15
N GLN A 270 8.26 16.53 -1.27
CA GLN A 270 9.51 17.21 -1.59
C GLN A 270 9.87 18.26 -0.53
N LYS A 271 8.90 19.07 -0.08
CA LYS A 271 9.07 20.04 1.00
C LYS A 271 9.59 19.39 2.30
N ILE A 272 9.07 18.22 2.67
CA ILE A 272 9.57 17.45 3.83
C ILE A 272 11.00 16.96 3.60
N MET A 273 11.33 16.52 2.39
CA MET A 273 12.68 16.09 2.05
C MET A 273 13.70 17.24 2.10
N ASP A 274 13.29 18.42 1.63
CA ASP A 274 14.12 19.63 1.62
C ASP A 274 14.28 20.23 3.02
N ASN A 275 13.27 20.08 3.88
CA ASN A 275 13.30 20.52 5.26
C ASN A 275 12.80 19.43 6.23
N PRO A 276 13.67 18.46 6.59
CA PRO A 276 13.31 17.37 7.50
C PRO A 276 12.91 17.83 8.91
N ASP A 277 13.25 19.05 9.31
CA ASP A 277 12.93 19.57 10.64
C ASP A 277 11.42 19.82 10.80
N LEU A 278 10.66 19.81 9.69
CA LEU A 278 9.20 19.72 9.71
C LEU A 278 8.67 18.47 10.42
N LEU A 279 9.48 17.41 10.52
CA LEU A 279 9.13 16.15 11.19
C LEU A 279 10.02 15.84 12.40
N PHE A 280 11.26 16.35 12.42
CA PHE A 280 12.27 15.99 13.40
C PHE A 280 12.86 17.19 14.16
N GLY A 281 12.32 18.40 13.95
CA GLY A 281 12.73 19.60 14.65
C GLY A 281 12.27 19.62 16.11
N SER A 282 12.68 20.63 16.87
CA SER A 282 12.29 20.80 18.27
C SER A 282 10.86 21.33 18.46
N ASP A 283 10.25 21.91 17.42
CA ASP A 283 8.89 22.47 17.43
C ASP A 283 8.11 21.96 16.21
N VAL A 284 7.87 20.64 16.19
CA VAL A 284 7.10 19.99 15.12
C VAL A 284 5.61 20.32 15.29
N ARG A 285 5.04 20.95 14.26
CA ARG A 285 3.64 21.39 14.24
C ARG A 285 2.86 20.71 13.14
N TYR A 286 1.64 20.25 13.44
CA TYR A 286 0.81 19.55 12.46
C TYR A 286 0.52 20.44 11.23
N GLN A 287 0.33 21.75 11.42
CA GLN A 287 0.00 22.71 10.37
C GLN A 287 1.02 22.73 9.23
N THR A 288 2.28 22.45 9.54
CA THR A 288 3.36 22.44 8.56
C THR A 288 3.77 21.04 8.15
N ALA A 289 3.57 20.05 9.04
CA ALA A 289 3.96 18.66 8.82
C ALA A 289 2.95 17.89 7.98
N THR A 290 1.64 18.09 8.16
CA THR A 290 0.60 17.35 7.43
C THR A 290 0.30 18.00 6.09
N LEU A 291 -0.05 17.18 5.09
CA LEU A 291 -0.35 17.60 3.72
C LEU A 291 -1.50 18.62 3.65
N ASP A 292 -2.52 18.49 4.51
CA ASP A 292 -3.68 19.38 4.53
C ASP A 292 -3.64 20.42 5.65
N GLY A 293 -2.55 20.47 6.43
CA GLY A 293 -2.38 21.40 7.55
C GLY A 293 -3.33 21.18 8.72
N LEU A 294 -4.09 20.07 8.73
CA LEU A 294 -5.00 19.70 9.81
C LEU A 294 -4.29 18.81 10.84
N GLU A 295 -4.91 18.67 12.01
CA GLU A 295 -4.40 17.81 13.08
C GLU A 295 -4.19 16.36 12.61
N TRP A 296 -3.23 15.69 13.25
CA TRP A 296 -2.94 14.27 13.02
C TRP A 296 -4.16 13.43 13.35
N ALA A 297 -4.51 12.51 12.44
CA ALA A 297 -5.65 11.61 12.62
C ALA A 297 -5.54 10.78 13.92
N ASP A 298 -4.32 10.42 14.32
CA ASP A 298 -4.02 9.83 15.62
C ASP A 298 -2.86 10.58 16.31
N SER A 299 -3.23 11.57 17.13
CA SER A 299 -2.26 12.34 17.91
C SER A 299 -1.54 11.51 18.98
N LYS A 300 -2.13 10.39 19.45
CA LYS A 300 -1.47 9.50 20.42
C LYS A 300 -0.33 8.75 19.76
N ALA A 301 -0.54 8.27 18.53
CA ALA A 301 0.50 7.63 17.74
C ALA A 301 1.68 8.56 17.46
N MET A 302 1.40 9.80 17.05
CA MET A 302 2.48 10.79 16.83
C MET A 302 3.24 11.12 18.11
N LYS A 303 2.53 11.28 19.24
CA LYS A 303 3.18 11.47 20.54
C LYS A 303 4.10 10.30 20.89
N ALA A 304 3.62 9.06 20.75
CA ALA A 304 4.42 7.87 21.04
C ALA A 304 5.65 7.74 20.11
N VAL A 305 5.50 8.10 18.84
CA VAL A 305 6.64 8.20 17.90
C VAL A 305 7.67 9.20 18.43
N PHE A 306 7.26 10.42 18.80
CA PHE A 306 8.18 11.45 19.29
C PHE A 306 8.89 11.06 20.57
N GLU A 307 8.18 10.42 21.51
CA GLU A 307 8.78 9.87 22.73
C GLU A 307 9.82 8.78 22.43
N LEU A 308 9.63 8.03 21.34
CA LEU A 308 10.54 6.97 20.92
C LEU A 308 11.75 7.47 20.11
N LEU A 309 11.65 8.62 19.42
CA LEU A 309 12.71 9.15 18.54
C LEU A 309 14.12 9.14 19.16
N PRO A 310 14.34 9.55 20.43
CA PRO A 310 15.68 9.54 21.02
C PRO A 310 16.33 8.14 21.07
N ALA A 311 15.53 7.08 21.06
CA ALA A 311 15.99 5.68 21.06
C ALA A 311 16.17 5.10 19.65
N LEU A 312 15.87 5.86 18.59
CA LEU A 312 15.90 5.42 17.20
C LEU A 312 16.96 6.19 16.39
N PRO A 313 18.24 5.79 16.45
CA PRO A 313 19.36 6.59 15.93
C PRO A 313 19.28 6.89 14.43
N HIS A 314 18.59 6.05 13.65
CA HIS A 314 18.51 6.17 12.20
C HIS A 314 17.14 6.63 11.69
N VAL A 315 16.20 6.99 12.58
CA VAL A 315 14.81 7.31 12.21
C VAL A 315 14.68 8.41 11.18
N LYS A 316 15.51 9.46 11.27
CA LYS A 316 15.50 10.55 10.28
C LYS A 316 15.87 10.04 8.89
N ALA A 317 16.99 9.33 8.76
CA ALA A 317 17.46 8.82 7.46
C ALA A 317 16.49 7.80 6.85
N ILE A 318 16.02 6.86 7.65
CA ILE A 318 15.08 5.80 7.25
C ILE A 318 13.72 6.38 6.84
N THR A 319 13.21 7.37 7.60
CA THR A 319 11.98 8.07 7.22
C THR A 319 12.15 8.85 5.92
N LEU A 320 13.25 9.60 5.74
CA LEU A 320 13.48 10.34 4.49
C LEU A 320 13.63 9.40 3.28
N ALA A 321 14.21 8.22 3.46
CA ALA A 321 14.23 7.19 2.42
C ALA A 321 12.83 6.69 2.07
N PHE A 322 11.96 6.49 3.07
CA PHE A 322 10.55 6.18 2.84
C PHE A 322 9.87 7.26 1.99
N PHE A 323 10.06 8.53 2.33
CA PHE A 323 9.49 9.66 1.57
C PHE A 323 10.05 9.72 0.14
N ARG A 324 11.34 9.46 -0.05
CA ARG A 324 11.99 9.40 -1.38
C ARG A 324 11.38 8.31 -2.28
N GLY A 325 11.18 7.11 -1.74
CA GLY A 325 10.55 6.00 -2.46
C GLY A 325 9.08 6.25 -2.76
N ALA A 326 8.37 6.87 -1.82
CA ALA A 326 6.98 7.28 -2.00
C ALA A 326 6.86 8.36 -3.08
N LEU A 327 7.71 9.39 -3.09
CA LEU A 327 7.71 10.46 -4.10
C LEU A 327 7.90 9.92 -5.51
N THR A 328 8.92 9.09 -5.70
CA THR A 328 9.19 8.40 -6.97
C THR A 328 7.94 7.65 -7.47
N THR A 329 7.22 7.05 -6.55
CA THR A 329 6.03 6.26 -6.86
C THR A 329 4.82 7.15 -7.16
N TRP A 330 4.60 8.23 -6.40
CA TRP A 330 3.57 9.22 -6.69
C TRP A 330 3.74 9.84 -8.08
N ILE A 331 4.97 10.19 -8.46
CA ILE A 331 5.28 10.70 -9.82
C ILE A 331 4.82 9.70 -10.88
N ARG A 332 5.12 8.41 -10.71
CA ARG A 332 4.73 7.36 -11.66
C ARG A 332 3.22 7.11 -11.69
N PHE A 333 2.56 7.09 -10.52
CA PHE A 333 1.14 6.76 -10.38
C PHE A 333 0.20 7.96 -10.50
N SER A 334 0.72 9.14 -10.81
CA SER A 334 -0.06 10.33 -11.13
C SER A 334 0.31 10.90 -12.52
N ALA A 335 0.91 10.08 -13.39
CA ALA A 335 1.43 10.51 -14.68
C ALA A 335 0.32 10.94 -15.65
N GLU A 336 -0.88 10.40 -15.50
CA GLU A 336 -2.07 10.77 -16.26
C GLU A 336 -2.51 12.23 -16.05
N PHE A 337 -2.07 12.86 -14.96
CA PHE A 337 -2.30 14.29 -14.66
C PHE A 337 -1.18 15.21 -15.17
N ALA A 338 -0.28 14.71 -16.02
CA ALA A 338 0.80 15.53 -16.56
C ALA A 338 0.26 16.73 -17.37
N PRO A 339 0.88 17.92 -17.28
CA PRO A 339 0.51 19.08 -18.10
C PRO A 339 0.55 18.75 -19.59
N GLY A 340 -0.46 19.19 -20.34
CA GLY A 340 -0.65 18.87 -21.76
C GLY A 340 -1.06 17.42 -22.03
N GLY A 341 -1.26 16.60 -21.00
CA GLY A 341 -1.83 15.26 -21.12
C GLY A 341 -3.35 15.28 -21.34
N LEU A 342 -3.93 14.12 -21.64
CA LEU A 342 -5.34 13.99 -22.00
C LEU A 342 -6.28 14.66 -20.98
N ILE A 343 -6.11 14.37 -19.69
CA ILE A 343 -6.93 14.95 -18.61
C ILE A 343 -6.81 16.47 -18.52
N ASP A 344 -5.60 17.00 -18.70
CA ASP A 344 -5.31 18.44 -18.65
C ASP A 344 -5.93 19.18 -19.84
N THR A 345 -5.96 18.55 -21.01
CA THR A 345 -6.55 19.11 -22.22
C THR A 345 -8.08 18.99 -22.30
N CYS A 346 -8.71 18.16 -21.45
CA CYS A 346 -10.15 18.01 -21.42
C CYS A 346 -10.85 19.31 -20.98
N THR A 347 -11.89 19.68 -21.71
CA THR A 347 -12.83 20.73 -21.30
C THR A 347 -13.63 20.31 -20.07
N ALA A 348 -14.24 21.27 -19.37
CA ALA A 348 -15.12 20.99 -18.23
C ALA A 348 -16.29 20.05 -18.61
N THR A 349 -16.86 20.23 -19.80
CA THR A 349 -17.94 19.37 -20.32
C THR A 349 -17.46 17.94 -20.53
N GLU A 350 -16.27 17.76 -21.11
CA GLU A 350 -15.69 16.43 -21.32
C GLU A 350 -15.38 15.72 -20.01
N LYS A 351 -14.82 16.43 -19.03
CA LYS A 351 -14.60 15.87 -17.69
C LYS A 351 -15.91 15.47 -17.02
N GLN A 352 -16.98 16.25 -17.22
CA GLN A 352 -18.30 15.92 -16.69
C GLN A 352 -18.92 14.69 -17.40
N LEU A 353 -18.74 14.55 -18.71
CA LEU A 353 -19.20 13.38 -19.46
C LEU A 353 -18.42 12.11 -19.11
N ALA A 354 -17.11 12.25 -18.89
CA ALA A 354 -16.21 11.19 -18.44
C ALA A 354 -16.11 11.13 -16.91
N TRP A 355 -17.14 11.56 -16.18
CA TRP A 355 -17.12 11.59 -14.72
C TRP A 355 -16.80 10.20 -14.18
N MET A 356 -15.88 10.15 -13.23
CA MET A 356 -15.55 8.94 -12.50
C MET A 356 -15.26 9.29 -11.03
N PRO A 357 -15.65 8.41 -10.10
CA PRO A 357 -15.42 8.64 -8.68
C PRO A 357 -13.92 8.62 -8.37
N SER A 358 -13.51 9.35 -7.34
CA SER A 358 -12.13 9.40 -6.83
C SER A 358 -11.61 8.03 -6.38
N THR A 359 -12.50 7.18 -5.85
CA THR A 359 -12.22 5.80 -5.44
C THR A 359 -13.16 4.84 -6.15
N ASN A 360 -12.75 3.59 -6.31
CA ASN A 360 -13.50 2.54 -6.98
C ASN A 360 -14.22 1.60 -6.00
N ASP A 361 -14.52 2.06 -4.78
CA ASP A 361 -15.12 1.24 -3.70
C ASP A 361 -16.39 0.49 -4.19
N ASP A 362 -17.20 1.12 -5.04
CA ASP A 362 -18.42 0.55 -5.61
C ASP A 362 -18.13 -0.65 -6.53
N ASN A 363 -16.98 -0.67 -7.21
CA ASN A 363 -16.57 -1.75 -8.11
C ASN A 363 -15.88 -2.91 -7.38
N GLU A 364 -15.30 -2.68 -6.19
CA GLU A 364 -14.61 -3.70 -5.41
C GLU A 364 -15.55 -4.57 -4.57
N GLY A 365 -16.75 -4.06 -4.23
CA GLY A 365 -17.80 -4.83 -3.54
C GLY A 365 -18.62 -5.76 -4.44
N ALA A 366 -18.76 -5.44 -5.73
CA ALA A 366 -19.62 -6.20 -6.66
C ALA A 366 -18.94 -7.45 -7.26
N LEU A 367 -17.60 -7.50 -7.28
CA LEU A 367 -16.84 -8.63 -7.82
C LEU A 367 -16.84 -9.88 -6.91
N GLY A 368 -17.38 -9.78 -5.69
CA GLY A 368 -17.57 -10.89 -4.77
C GLY A 368 -19.04 -11.30 -4.57
N ALA A 369 -19.96 -10.74 -5.35
CA ALA A 369 -21.41 -10.92 -5.18
C ALA A 369 -22.09 -11.80 -6.24
N TYR A 370 -21.32 -12.54 -7.05
CA TYR A 370 -21.84 -13.54 -8.00
C TYR A 370 -21.41 -14.95 -7.63
#